data_AF-A0A7V6RLZ7-F1
#
_entry.id   AF-A0A7V6RLZ7-F1
#
_cell.length_a   1.000
_cell.length_b   1.000
_cell.length_c   1.000
_cell.angle_alpha   90.00
_cell.angle_beta   90.00
_cell.angle_gamma   90.00
#
_symmetry.space_group_name_H-M   'P 1'
#
loop_
_entity.id
_entity.type
_entity.pdbx_description
1 polymer ?
#
loop_
_entity_poly.entity_id
_entity_poly.type
_entity_poly.pdbx_seq_one_letter_code
_entity_poly.pdbx_strand_id
1 'polypeptide(L)'
;MLKPEGVKLSIQCPACKRSSEEYSWTMKTAAMFSIGEDTCPGVLQVMLATLDGEGEYFDGYRMVCPRCHNGVNFDEIQLPAEEEIRAYAEAAGEEYRNLWL
;
A
#
# COMPACT_ATOMS: atom_id res chain seq x y z
N MET A 1 5.80 -6.91 10.96
CA MET A 1 5.81 -6.77 9.49
C MET A 1 7.23 -7.04 9.01
N LEU A 2 7.42 -8.12 8.22
CA LEU A 2 8.70 -8.38 7.55
C LEU A 2 8.71 -7.57 6.25
N LYS A 3 9.78 -6.81 6.02
CA LYS A 3 9.96 -6.10 4.75
C LYS A 3 10.37 -7.11 3.68
N PRO A 4 9.75 -7.12 2.48
CA PRO A 4 10.26 -7.92 1.37
C PRO A 4 11.71 -7.55 1.05
N GLU A 5 12.60 -8.55 1.13
CA GLU A 5 14.01 -8.36 0.82
C GLU A 5 14.24 -8.40 -0.71
N GLY A 6 15.02 -7.46 -1.23
CA GLY A 6 15.44 -7.46 -2.64
C GLY A 6 14.42 -6.97 -3.67
N VAL A 7 13.14 -6.75 -3.30
CA VAL A 7 12.11 -6.25 -4.23
C VAL A 7 11.42 -5.01 -3.69
N LYS A 8 11.17 -4.03 -4.58
CA LYS A 8 10.61 -2.72 -4.24
C LYS A 8 9.56 -2.34 -5.26
N LEU A 9 8.38 -1.99 -4.76
CA LEU A 9 7.34 -1.34 -5.56
C LEU A 9 7.32 0.15 -5.22
N SER A 10 7.48 1.02 -6.21
CA SER A 10 7.54 2.47 -5.99
C SER A 10 6.19 3.12 -6.25
N ILE A 11 5.69 3.87 -5.27
CA ILE A 11 4.45 4.65 -5.38
C ILE A 11 4.80 6.13 -5.36
N GLN A 12 4.30 6.88 -6.35
CA GLN A 12 4.50 8.33 -6.44
C GLN A 12 3.41 9.08 -5.68
N CYS A 13 3.81 10.03 -4.84
CA CYS A 13 2.85 10.89 -4.15
C CYS A 13 2.28 11.97 -5.10
N PRO A 14 0.96 12.11 -5.25
CA PRO A 14 0.36 13.13 -6.11
C PRO A 14 0.59 14.55 -5.58
N ALA A 15 0.77 14.73 -4.27
CA ALA A 15 1.01 16.04 -3.66
C ALA A 15 2.48 16.51 -3.81
N CYS A 16 3.45 15.73 -3.34
CA CYS A 16 4.86 16.15 -3.36
C CYS A 16 5.67 15.62 -4.56
N LYS A 17 5.06 14.81 -5.43
CA LYS A 17 5.64 14.19 -6.64
C LYS A 17 6.86 13.28 -6.40
N ARG A 18 7.23 13.03 -5.14
CA ARG A 18 8.31 12.11 -4.76
C ARG A 18 7.79 10.67 -4.71
N SER A 19 8.65 9.74 -5.12
CA SER A 19 8.40 8.31 -5.02
C SER A 19 8.95 7.73 -3.73
N SER A 20 8.24 6.75 -3.18
CA SER A 20 8.64 5.94 -2.04
C SER A 20 8.16 4.52 -2.19
N GLU A 21 8.86 3.59 -1.54
CA GLU A 21 8.50 2.17 -1.54
C GLU A 21 7.12 1.96 -0.90
N GLU A 22 6.32 1.06 -1.47
CA GLU A 22 5.00 0.64 -0.97
C GLU A 22 5.06 0.31 0.52
N TYR A 23 6.02 -0.50 0.96
CA TYR A 23 6.22 -0.81 2.37
C TYR A 23 6.30 0.43 3.27
N SER A 24 6.94 1.51 2.79
CA SER A 24 7.03 2.76 3.55
C SER A 24 5.68 3.47 3.64
N TRP A 25 4.86 3.40 2.59
CA TRP A 25 3.48 3.90 2.60
C TRP A 25 2.62 3.10 3.57
N THR A 26 2.70 1.77 3.54
CA THR A 26 2.01 0.87 4.47
C THR A 26 2.36 1.18 5.92
N MET A 27 3.67 1.20 6.25
CA MET A 27 4.13 1.50 7.61
C MET A 27 3.68 2.89 8.09
N LYS A 28 3.75 3.90 7.22
CA LYS A 28 3.37 5.26 7.59
C LYS A 28 1.88 5.40 7.81
N THR A 29 1.08 4.76 6.97
CA THR A 29 -0.39 4.76 7.06
C THR A 29 -0.84 4.03 8.33
N ALA A 30 -0.30 2.84 8.59
CA ALA A 30 -0.56 2.09 9.81
C ALA A 30 -0.15 2.87 11.07
N ALA A 31 1.00 3.54 11.07
CA ALA A 31 1.42 4.36 12.22
C ALA A 31 0.49 5.55 12.51
N MET A 32 -0.28 6.01 11.52
CA MET A 32 -1.22 7.13 11.68
C MET A 32 -2.64 6.66 12.03
N PHE A 33 -3.09 5.54 11.47
CA PHE A 33 -4.48 5.12 11.52
C PHE A 33 -4.76 3.84 12.31
N SER A 34 -3.75 3.00 12.59
CA SER A 34 -3.97 1.81 13.43
C SER A 34 -4.24 2.24 14.87
N ILE A 35 -5.40 1.87 15.41
CA ILE A 35 -5.79 2.08 16.80
C ILE A 35 -5.96 0.71 17.45
N GLY A 36 -5.00 0.29 18.28
CA GLY A 36 -5.09 -1.00 18.98
C GLY A 36 -4.94 -2.21 18.05
N GLU A 37 -5.81 -3.22 18.21
CA GLU A 37 -5.82 -4.45 17.41
C GLU A 37 -6.47 -4.29 16.03
N ASP A 38 -7.23 -3.20 15.81
CA ASP A 38 -7.79 -2.84 14.52
C ASP A 38 -6.66 -2.42 13.57
N THR A 39 -6.26 -3.38 12.74
CA THR A 39 -5.08 -3.29 11.89
C THR A 39 -5.45 -2.52 10.62
N CYS A 40 -4.70 -1.46 10.29
CA CYS A 40 -4.84 -0.80 8.99
C CYS A 40 -4.43 -1.77 7.87
N PRO A 41 -5.25 -1.96 6.81
CA PRO A 41 -4.86 -2.81 5.68
C PRO A 41 -3.59 -2.26 5.02
N GLY A 42 -2.76 -3.18 4.52
CA GLY A 42 -1.56 -2.83 3.78
C GLY A 42 -1.88 -2.26 2.40
N VAL A 43 -1.06 -1.34 1.91
CA VAL A 43 -1.27 -0.71 0.60
C VAL A 43 -1.23 -1.75 -0.53
N LEU A 44 -0.35 -2.75 -0.44
CA LEU A 44 -0.33 -3.89 -1.37
C LEU A 44 -1.67 -4.63 -1.43
N GLN A 45 -2.30 -4.88 -0.28
CA GLN A 45 -3.57 -5.60 -0.22
C GLN A 45 -4.68 -4.82 -0.92
N VAL A 46 -4.74 -3.51 -0.70
CA VAL A 46 -5.70 -2.62 -1.36
C VAL A 46 -5.46 -2.59 -2.88
N MET A 47 -4.20 -2.57 -3.32
CA MET A 47 -3.86 -2.66 -4.75
C MET A 47 -4.31 -3.98 -5.37
N LEU A 48 -4.05 -5.11 -4.72
CA LEU A 48 -4.45 -6.43 -5.23
C LEU A 48 -5.97 -6.55 -5.30
N ALA A 49 -6.69 -6.17 -4.25
CA ALA A 49 -8.15 -6.18 -4.26
C ALA A 49 -8.71 -5.30 -5.38
N THR A 50 -8.12 -4.12 -5.61
CA THR A 50 -8.52 -3.23 -6.71
C THR A 50 -8.33 -3.89 -8.08
N LEU A 51 -7.20 -4.58 -8.29
CA LEU A 51 -6.92 -5.31 -9.54
C LEU A 51 -7.84 -6.52 -9.74
N ASP A 52 -8.25 -7.17 -8.65
CA ASP A 52 -9.10 -8.35 -8.68
C ASP A 52 -10.61 -8.00 -8.70
N GLY A 53 -10.96 -6.70 -8.78
CA GLY A 53 -12.33 -6.20 -8.90
C GLY A 53 -13.05 -5.98 -7.56
N GLU A 54 -12.33 -6.13 -6.45
CA GLU A 54 -12.79 -6.01 -5.07
C GLU A 54 -12.46 -4.65 -4.43
N GLY A 55 -12.08 -3.66 -5.25
CA GLY A 55 -11.67 -2.33 -4.78
C GLY A 55 -12.75 -1.57 -4.01
N GLU A 56 -14.03 -1.90 -4.21
CA GLU A 56 -15.15 -1.27 -3.50
C GLU A 56 -15.12 -1.49 -1.98
N TYR A 57 -14.50 -2.58 -1.51
CA TYR A 57 -14.33 -2.84 -0.07
C TYR A 57 -13.38 -1.85 0.61
N PHE A 58 -12.57 -1.14 -0.19
CA PHE A 58 -11.60 -0.16 0.27
C PHE A 58 -11.95 1.27 -0.20
N ASP A 59 -13.22 1.52 -0.54
CA ASP A 59 -13.65 2.87 -0.88
C ASP A 59 -13.39 3.84 0.28
N GLY A 60 -12.87 5.02 -0.07
CA GLY A 60 -12.41 6.01 0.91
C GLY A 60 -11.12 5.63 1.68
N TYR A 61 -10.40 4.57 1.30
CA TYR A 61 -9.11 4.22 1.92
C TYR A 61 -8.11 5.39 1.78
N ARG A 62 -7.57 5.83 2.92
CA ARG A 62 -6.62 6.94 3.00
C ARG A 62 -5.25 6.45 3.36
N MET A 63 -4.26 6.93 2.62
CA MET A 63 -2.85 6.67 2.85
C MET A 63 -2.13 7.92 3.32
N VAL A 64 -0.99 7.73 4.00
CA VAL A 64 -0.12 8.83 4.41
C VAL A 64 1.20 8.75 3.67
N CYS A 65 1.54 9.81 2.93
CA CYS A 65 2.81 9.86 2.23
C CYS A 65 4.00 9.83 3.21
N PRO A 66 4.94 8.87 3.09
CA PRO A 66 6.08 8.79 3.99
C PRO A 66 7.10 9.93 3.81
N ARG A 67 6.99 10.73 2.74
CA ARG A 67 7.91 11.86 2.47
C ARG A 67 7.38 13.18 2.98
N CYS A 68 6.15 13.55 2.59
CA CYS A 68 5.57 14.85 2.93
C CYS A 68 4.50 14.79 4.02
N HIS A 69 4.18 13.59 4.53
CA HIS A 69 3.19 13.38 5.59
C HIS A 69 1.76 13.78 5.24
N ASN A 70 1.48 14.10 3.97
CA ASN A 70 0.15 14.45 3.52
C ASN A 70 -0.74 13.20 3.44
N GLY A 71 -2.00 13.33 3.86
CA GLY A 71 -3.03 12.34 3.59
C GLY A 71 -3.43 12.36 2.11
N VAL A 72 -3.53 11.19 1.50
CA VAL A 72 -3.86 11.02 0.08
C VAL A 72 -4.91 9.92 0.00
N ASN A 73 -5.96 10.13 -0.77
CA ASN A 73 -6.92 9.05 -1.00
C ASN A 73 -6.34 8.08 -2.05
N PHE A 74 -6.60 6.80 -1.89
CA PHE A 74 -6.00 5.77 -2.74
C PHE A 74 -6.39 5.89 -4.22
N ASP A 75 -7.61 6.35 -4.50
CA ASP A 75 -8.12 6.66 -5.85
C ASP A 75 -7.36 7.80 -6.55
N GLU A 76 -6.70 8.69 -5.81
CA GLU A 76 -5.87 9.77 -6.36
C GLU A 76 -4.46 9.30 -6.76
N ILE A 77 -4.10 8.05 -6.47
CA ILE A 77 -2.77 7.50 -6.71
C ILE A 77 -2.73 6.90 -8.10
N GLN A 78 -1.71 7.27 -8.85
CA GLN A 78 -1.36 6.52 -10.05
C GLN A 78 -0.71 5.20 -9.62
N LEU A 79 -1.44 4.11 -9.83
CA LEU A 79 -0.94 2.77 -9.53
C LEU A 79 0.24 2.40 -10.44
N PRO A 80 1.24 1.66 -9.93
CA PRO A 80 2.21 0.98 -10.77
C PRO A 80 1.54 0.01 -11.75
N ALA A 81 2.28 -0.49 -12.74
CA ALA A 81 1.70 -1.46 -13.67
C ALA A 81 1.25 -2.73 -12.93
N GLU A 82 0.17 -3.35 -13.40
CA GLU A 82 -0.37 -4.57 -12.79
C GLU A 82 0.70 -5.67 -12.67
N GLU A 83 1.52 -5.85 -13.71
CA GLU A 83 2.62 -6.81 -13.73
C GLU A 83 3.63 -6.54 -12.59
N GLU A 84 3.96 -5.27 -12.31
CA GLU A 84 4.87 -4.90 -11.22
C GLU A 84 4.25 -5.17 -9.85
N ILE A 85 2.96 -4.90 -9.69
CA ILE A 85 2.23 -5.14 -8.44
C ILE A 85 2.17 -6.65 -8.16
N ARG A 86 1.82 -7.47 -9.16
CA ARG A 86 1.74 -8.92 -9.00
C ARG A 86 3.12 -9.54 -8.76
N ALA A 87 4.15 -9.10 -9.48
CA ALA A 87 5.52 -9.57 -9.25
C ALA A 87 6.04 -9.21 -7.85
N TYR A 88 5.73 -8.00 -7.37
CA TYR A 88 6.05 -7.60 -6.01
C TYR A 88 5.30 -8.45 -4.97
N ALA A 89 4.01 -8.71 -5.20
CA ALA A 89 3.20 -9.53 -4.31
C ALA A 89 3.72 -10.97 -4.22
N GLU A 90 4.12 -11.57 -5.33
CA GLU A 90 4.73 -12.90 -5.36
C GLU A 90 6.05 -12.91 -4.59
N ALA A 91 6.93 -11.93 -4.84
CA ALA A 91 8.22 -11.84 -4.18
C ALA A 91 8.13 -11.55 -2.68
N ALA A 92 7.10 -10.81 -2.24
CA ALA A 92 6.88 -10.48 -0.84
C ALA A 92 6.37 -11.66 -0.01
N GLY A 93 5.88 -12.72 -0.65
CA GLY A 93 5.39 -13.92 0.01
C GLY A 93 3.96 -13.79 0.55
N GLU A 94 3.36 -14.93 0.88
CA GLU A 94 1.97 -15.02 1.37
C GLU A 94 1.73 -14.24 2.65
N GLU A 95 2.69 -14.25 3.58
CA GLU A 95 2.54 -13.54 4.87
C GLU A 95 2.35 -12.03 4.69
N TYR A 96 2.98 -11.43 3.67
CA TYR A 96 2.84 -10.00 3.39
C TYR A 96 1.56 -9.69 2.60
N ARG A 97 1.13 -10.61 1.72
CA ARG A 97 -0.13 -10.49 0.96
C ARG A 97 -1.36 -10.62 1.86
N ASN A 98 -1.30 -11.53 2.82
CA ASN A 98 -2.39 -11.88 3.72
C ASN A 98 -2.22 -11.23 5.10
N LEU A 99 -1.61 -10.05 5.17
CA LEU A 99 -1.29 -9.37 6.44
C LEU A 99 -2.52 -9.06 7.32
N TRP A 100 -3.73 -9.42 6.87
CA TRP A 100 -5.01 -9.14 7.50
C TRP A 100 -5.99 -10.33 7.54
N LEU A 101 -5.58 -11.54 7.15
CA LEU A 101 -6.38 -12.77 7.30
C LEU A 101 -5.84 -13.67 8.41
#